data_AF-R7GSY7-F1
#
_entry.id   AF-R7GSY7-F1
#
_cell.length_a   1.000
_cell.length_b   1.000
_cell.length_c   1.000
_cell.angle_alpha   90.00
_cell.angle_beta   90.00
_cell.angle_gamma   90.00
#
_symmetry.space_group_name_H-M   'P 1'
#
loop_
_entity.id
_entity.type
_entity.pdbx_description
1 polymer ?
#
loop_
_entity_poly.entity_id
_entity_poly.type
_entity_poly.pdbx_seq_one_letter_code
_entity_poly.pdbx_strand_id
1 'polypeptide(L)'
;MMNKDVYIITCSKCDKENRYEDYSCVGPDQRESIIDDSIMTYTCPHCGEKTFLKHPLTYIDPIHHFIVQYGQDKEQFFHGVEQLRTTPLYKDYIFRYTDSWLSFKEKIMILENDRDDRLMELYKLALKNELDEEVPSLFLFNKEEEKELVIALNPNGTRAYFFNRDWYDIKEDDPYMKKILKYDTSLMVDNTWAKRLYDYRISVSLCEVQTKLQVRTYLIPSYDHVDVGDYVYVYENGERVLGQVMTKNFKNIADVPDHLRFIEKALPIETEYDKYIKHEYENLLPLRDQRVESFLDVLNDLRFYYYIEEIDENVSNYTMDIDGLHLIPLYIDQQEAIDKKPENGYVLVDLLTDVLKMTFEKIDGYIINENSLFILDSKFIDMFLSFARQKKTEIN
;
A
#
# COMPACT_ATOMS: atom_id res chain seq x y z
N MET A 1 -20.84 3.31 -8.02
CA MET A 1 -20.22 4.44 -8.75
C MET A 1 -19.14 4.97 -7.84
N MET A 2 -17.87 4.80 -8.20
CA MET A 2 -16.74 5.31 -7.42
C MET A 2 -16.78 6.85 -7.38
N ASN A 3 -16.48 7.44 -6.21
CA ASN A 3 -16.51 8.88 -6.00
C ASN A 3 -15.43 9.58 -6.83
N LYS A 4 -15.73 10.77 -7.34
CA LYS A 4 -14.77 11.61 -8.08
C LYS A 4 -14.21 12.72 -7.19
N ASP A 5 -12.90 12.90 -7.20
CA ASP A 5 -12.19 13.97 -6.53
C ASP A 5 -12.26 15.27 -7.34
N VAL A 6 -12.53 16.38 -6.65
CA VAL A 6 -12.67 17.71 -7.27
C VAL A 6 -11.38 18.49 -7.11
N TYR A 7 -10.75 18.86 -8.23
CA TYR A 7 -9.57 19.70 -8.32
C TYR A 7 -9.91 21.06 -8.93
N ILE A 8 -9.23 22.11 -8.49
CA ILE A 8 -9.25 23.43 -9.15
C ILE A 8 -8.00 23.53 -10.00
N ILE A 9 -8.18 23.70 -11.31
CA ILE A 9 -7.09 23.82 -12.28
C ILE A 9 -7.19 25.13 -13.06
N THR A 10 -6.07 25.84 -13.08
CA THR A 10 -5.88 27.01 -13.93
C THR A 10 -5.35 26.56 -15.28
N CYS A 11 -6.10 26.84 -16.35
CA CYS A 11 -5.67 26.51 -17.70
C CYS A 11 -4.45 27.33 -18.11
N SER A 12 -3.35 26.68 -18.48
CA SER A 12 -2.09 27.31 -18.90
C SER A 12 -2.17 28.21 -20.15
N LYS A 13 -3.28 28.14 -20.89
CA LYS A 13 -3.48 28.89 -22.14
C LYS A 13 -4.41 30.08 -22.03
N CYS A 14 -5.43 30.00 -21.17
CA CYS A 14 -6.45 31.05 -21.06
C CYS A 14 -6.60 31.61 -19.64
N ASP A 15 -5.79 31.11 -18.70
CA ASP A 15 -5.72 31.53 -17.29
C ASP A 15 -7.04 31.44 -16.52
N LYS A 16 -8.05 30.77 -17.09
CA LYS A 16 -9.32 30.52 -16.41
C LYS A 16 -9.20 29.33 -15.48
N GLU A 17 -9.69 29.50 -14.27
CA GLU A 17 -9.89 28.44 -13.30
C GLU A 17 -11.08 27.58 -13.69
N ASN A 18 -10.94 26.27 -13.53
CA ASN A 18 -11.98 25.30 -13.80
C ASN A 18 -12.03 24.28 -12.67
N ARG A 19 -13.22 23.76 -12.41
CA ARG A 19 -13.42 22.57 -11.58
C ARG A 19 -13.25 21.34 -12.45
N TYR A 20 -12.46 20.39 -11.96
CA TYR A 20 -12.16 19.13 -12.61
C TYR A 20 -12.50 17.99 -11.65
N GLU A 21 -13.22 16.98 -12.13
CA GLU A 21 -13.59 15.80 -11.35
C GLU A 21 -12.84 14.59 -11.90
N ASP A 22 -12.06 13.92 -11.06
CA ASP A 22 -11.26 12.75 -11.46
C ASP A 22 -11.41 11.56 -10.52
N TYR A 23 -10.97 10.38 -10.93
CA TYR A 23 -11.03 9.17 -10.12
C TYR A 23 -9.79 9.02 -9.25
N SER A 24 -9.94 8.70 -7.96
CA SER A 24 -8.83 8.22 -7.12
C SER A 24 -8.68 6.70 -7.18
N CYS A 25 -9.78 5.99 -7.44
CA CYS A 25 -9.81 4.54 -7.56
C CYS A 25 -10.69 4.13 -8.75
N VAL A 26 -10.26 3.09 -9.48
CA VAL A 26 -10.95 2.54 -10.66
C VAL A 26 -10.80 1.02 -10.74
N GLY A 27 -11.69 0.39 -11.51
CA GLY A 27 -11.65 -1.03 -11.82
C GLY A 27 -11.53 -1.32 -13.32
N PRO A 28 -11.72 -2.59 -13.73
CA PRO A 28 -11.62 -3.02 -15.13
C PRO A 28 -12.54 -2.27 -16.11
N ASP A 29 -13.62 -1.67 -15.63
CA ASP A 29 -14.55 -0.87 -16.42
C ASP A 29 -13.95 0.47 -16.90
N GLN A 30 -12.91 1.01 -16.24
CA GLN A 30 -12.16 2.19 -16.71
C GLN A 30 -10.83 1.82 -17.38
N ARG A 31 -10.55 0.54 -17.60
CA ARG A 31 -9.29 0.06 -18.20
C ARG A 31 -8.94 0.80 -19.50
N GLU A 32 -9.88 0.92 -20.43
CA GLU A 32 -9.62 1.59 -21.72
C GLU A 32 -9.23 3.05 -21.55
N SER A 33 -9.83 3.77 -20.58
CA SER A 33 -9.47 5.16 -20.29
C SER A 33 -8.09 5.34 -19.67
N ILE A 34 -7.56 4.29 -19.02
CA ILE A 34 -6.17 4.23 -18.56
C ILE A 34 -5.24 4.03 -19.76
N ILE A 35 -5.56 3.08 -20.64
CA ILE A 35 -4.70 2.73 -21.79
C ILE A 35 -4.58 3.91 -22.77
N ASP A 36 -5.68 4.59 -23.09
CA ASP A 36 -5.73 5.70 -24.05
C ASP A 36 -5.38 7.08 -23.45
N ASP A 37 -4.95 7.11 -22.18
CA ASP A 37 -4.59 8.31 -21.41
C ASP A 37 -5.76 9.29 -21.15
N SER A 38 -7.00 8.97 -21.54
CA SER A 38 -8.15 9.88 -21.39
C SER A 38 -8.52 10.13 -19.94
N ILE A 39 -8.30 9.17 -19.04
CA ILE A 39 -8.54 9.35 -17.59
C ILE A 39 -7.62 10.42 -16.98
N MET A 40 -6.39 10.54 -17.49
CA MET A 40 -5.42 11.54 -17.06
C MET A 40 -5.45 12.81 -17.93
N THR A 41 -6.42 12.94 -18.84
CA THR A 41 -6.47 14.05 -19.80
C THR A 41 -7.60 15.02 -19.50
N TYR A 42 -7.23 16.20 -19.03
CA TYR A 42 -8.15 17.30 -18.88
C TYR A 42 -8.27 18.13 -20.16
N THR A 43 -9.50 18.46 -20.54
CA THR A 43 -9.78 19.39 -21.66
C THR A 43 -10.44 20.66 -21.12
N CYS A 44 -9.80 21.81 -21.31
CA CYS A 44 -10.32 23.09 -20.85
C CYS A 44 -11.65 23.44 -21.55
N PRO A 45 -12.75 23.67 -20.80
CA PRO A 45 -14.06 23.96 -21.39
C PRO A 45 -14.11 25.34 -22.07
N HIS A 46 -13.16 26.23 -21.77
CA HIS A 46 -13.14 27.57 -22.32
C HIS A 46 -12.36 27.72 -23.64
N CYS A 47 -11.28 26.95 -23.82
CA CYS A 47 -10.39 27.11 -24.97
C CYS A 47 -10.03 25.78 -25.67
N GLY A 48 -10.48 24.64 -25.13
CA GLY A 48 -10.23 23.31 -25.68
C GLY A 48 -8.80 22.80 -25.47
N GLU A 49 -7.96 23.50 -24.70
CA GLU A 49 -6.60 23.05 -24.43
C GLU A 49 -6.61 21.73 -23.65
N LYS A 50 -5.83 20.75 -24.12
CA LYS A 50 -5.66 19.47 -23.44
C LYS A 50 -4.42 19.51 -22.54
N THR A 51 -4.55 19.00 -21.33
CA THR A 51 -3.45 18.92 -20.37
C THR A 51 -3.45 17.55 -19.73
N PHE A 52 -2.29 16.90 -19.70
CA PHE A 52 -2.09 15.64 -19.00
C PHE A 52 -1.88 15.94 -17.50
N LEU A 53 -2.80 15.48 -16.67
CA LEU A 53 -2.81 15.69 -15.23
C LEU A 53 -2.32 14.44 -14.53
N LYS A 54 -1.13 14.52 -13.93
CA LYS A 54 -0.60 13.42 -13.12
C LYS A 54 -1.16 13.52 -11.71
N HIS A 55 -2.20 12.76 -11.41
CA HIS A 55 -2.69 12.55 -10.04
C HIS A 55 -2.53 11.08 -9.64
N PRO A 56 -2.50 10.76 -8.33
CA PRO A 56 -2.52 9.39 -7.86
C PRO A 56 -3.78 8.66 -8.34
N LEU A 57 -3.64 7.40 -8.76
CA LEU A 57 -4.73 6.54 -9.20
C LEU A 57 -4.49 5.09 -8.75
N THR A 58 -5.50 4.49 -8.15
CA THR A 58 -5.52 3.09 -7.73
C THR A 58 -6.34 2.27 -8.72
N TYR A 59 -5.76 1.18 -9.24
CA TYR A 59 -6.47 0.18 -10.02
C TYR A 59 -6.68 -1.08 -9.18
N ILE A 60 -7.93 -1.50 -9.04
CA ILE A 60 -8.32 -2.71 -8.30
C ILE A 60 -8.95 -3.70 -9.27
N ASP A 61 -8.35 -4.88 -9.41
CA ASP A 61 -8.89 -5.98 -10.18
C ASP A 61 -9.28 -7.13 -9.25
N PRO A 62 -10.59 -7.28 -8.94
CA PRO A 62 -11.05 -8.36 -8.09
C PRO A 62 -11.09 -9.71 -8.80
N ILE A 63 -11.05 -9.75 -10.14
CA ILE A 63 -11.09 -11.00 -10.92
C ILE A 63 -9.73 -11.70 -10.86
N HIS A 64 -8.66 -10.92 -11.05
CA HIS A 64 -7.29 -11.41 -11.03
C HIS A 64 -6.60 -11.20 -9.66
N HIS A 65 -7.34 -10.69 -8.66
CA HIS A 65 -6.88 -10.42 -7.29
C HIS A 65 -5.62 -9.56 -7.19
N PHE A 66 -5.63 -8.36 -7.76
CA PHE A 66 -4.51 -7.43 -7.61
C PHE A 66 -4.91 -5.96 -7.47
N ILE A 67 -4.03 -5.19 -6.83
CA ILE A 67 -4.12 -3.74 -6.66
C ILE A 67 -2.81 -3.11 -7.13
N VAL A 68 -2.89 -2.17 -8.08
CA VAL A 68 -1.76 -1.35 -8.51
C VAL A 68 -2.03 0.10 -8.16
N GLN A 69 -1.07 0.78 -7.52
CA GLN A 69 -1.10 2.21 -7.27
C GLN A 69 -0.13 2.92 -8.22
N TYR A 70 -0.63 3.94 -8.91
CA TYR A 70 0.18 5.04 -9.43
C TYR A 70 0.11 6.19 -8.43
N GLY A 71 1.25 6.73 -7.99
CA GLY A 71 1.22 7.80 -6.99
C GLY A 71 2.59 8.39 -6.67
N GLN A 72 2.58 9.38 -5.77
CA GLN A 72 3.80 10.04 -5.28
C GLN A 72 4.15 9.64 -3.84
N ASP A 73 3.18 9.14 -3.06
CA ASP A 73 3.41 8.75 -1.67
C ASP A 73 3.47 7.22 -1.51
N LYS A 74 4.68 6.68 -1.69
CA LYS A 74 4.94 5.24 -1.56
C LYS A 74 4.72 4.74 -0.13
N GLU A 75 5.03 5.54 0.88
CA GLU A 75 4.94 5.11 2.28
C GLU A 75 3.47 4.97 2.66
N GLN A 76 2.63 5.89 2.17
CA GLN A 76 1.18 5.80 2.24
C GLN A 76 0.64 4.45 1.75
N PHE A 77 1.05 4.05 0.55
CA PHE A 77 0.63 2.78 -0.03
C PHE A 77 1.13 1.61 0.82
N PHE A 78 2.39 1.63 1.28
CA PHE A 78 3.00 0.52 2.00
C PHE A 78 2.29 0.26 3.33
N HIS A 79 2.00 1.32 4.08
CA HIS A 79 1.19 1.24 5.31
C HIS A 79 -0.23 0.73 5.02
N GLY A 80 -0.85 1.19 3.93
CA GLY A 80 -2.16 0.69 3.53
C GLY A 80 -2.19 -0.81 3.22
N VAL A 81 -1.15 -1.34 2.57
CA VAL A 81 -1.04 -2.78 2.27
C VAL A 81 -0.92 -3.64 3.52
N GLU A 82 -0.09 -3.21 4.48
CA GLU A 82 0.07 -3.88 5.78
C GLU A 82 -1.29 -4.15 6.44
N GLN A 83 -2.18 -3.17 6.35
CA GLN A 83 -3.49 -3.18 6.99
C GLN A 83 -4.52 -3.96 6.17
N LEU A 84 -4.57 -3.75 4.86
CA LEU A 84 -5.50 -4.48 3.97
C LEU A 84 -5.28 -5.98 4.02
N ARG A 85 -4.03 -6.45 4.13
CA ARG A 85 -3.74 -7.90 4.20
C ARG A 85 -4.15 -8.56 5.51
N THR A 86 -4.49 -7.80 6.54
CA THR A 86 -5.14 -8.35 7.75
C THR A 86 -6.61 -8.73 7.47
N THR A 87 -7.20 -8.19 6.40
CA THR A 87 -8.55 -8.54 5.91
C THR A 87 -8.46 -9.80 5.04
N PRO A 88 -9.25 -10.85 5.30
CA PRO A 88 -9.26 -12.08 4.50
C PRO A 88 -9.53 -11.85 3.02
N LEU A 89 -10.41 -10.91 2.68
CA LEU A 89 -10.70 -10.53 1.29
C LEU A 89 -9.45 -10.19 0.48
N TYR A 90 -8.51 -9.44 1.06
CA TYR A 90 -7.30 -8.98 0.38
C TYR A 90 -6.04 -9.77 0.74
N LYS A 91 -6.19 -10.84 1.53
CA LYS A 91 -5.07 -11.64 2.04
C LYS A 91 -4.17 -12.18 0.93
N ASP A 92 -4.78 -12.60 -0.17
CA ASP A 92 -4.08 -13.23 -1.30
C ASP A 92 -3.88 -12.28 -2.49
N TYR A 93 -4.26 -11.00 -2.35
CA TYR A 93 -4.11 -10.03 -3.43
C TYR A 93 -2.64 -9.71 -3.71
N ILE A 94 -2.30 -9.44 -4.97
CA ILE A 94 -1.01 -8.87 -5.36
C ILE A 94 -1.08 -7.35 -5.22
N PHE A 95 -0.15 -6.76 -4.49
CA PHE A 95 -0.06 -5.30 -4.31
C PHE A 95 1.17 -4.74 -5.00
N ARG A 96 1.00 -3.69 -5.79
CA ARG A 96 2.09 -3.03 -6.51
C ARG A 96 2.01 -1.51 -6.43
N TYR A 97 3.15 -0.89 -6.18
CA TYR A 97 3.33 0.56 -6.30
C TYR A 97 4.17 0.90 -7.53
N THR A 98 3.81 1.99 -8.20
CA THR A 98 4.54 2.55 -9.33
C THR A 98 4.59 4.07 -9.23
N ASP A 99 5.74 4.65 -9.58
CA ASP A 99 5.95 6.11 -9.72
C ASP A 99 5.87 6.57 -11.18
N SER A 100 5.69 5.62 -12.12
CA SER A 100 5.67 5.83 -13.56
C SER A 100 4.32 5.41 -14.14
N TRP A 101 3.67 6.33 -14.85
CA TRP A 101 2.42 6.06 -15.55
C TRP A 101 2.55 4.93 -16.58
N LEU A 102 3.69 4.83 -17.26
CA LEU A 102 3.93 3.74 -18.21
C LEU A 102 4.04 2.39 -17.50
N SER A 103 4.70 2.36 -16.35
CA SER A 103 4.82 1.14 -15.54
C SER A 103 3.48 0.75 -14.90
N PHE A 104 2.64 1.72 -14.51
CA PHE A 104 1.28 1.47 -14.06
C PHE A 104 0.46 0.73 -15.13
N LYS A 105 0.43 1.26 -16.36
CA LYS A 105 -0.27 0.64 -17.50
C LYS A 105 0.27 -0.74 -17.81
N GLU A 106 1.59 -0.90 -17.81
CA GLU A 106 2.25 -2.19 -18.06
C GLU A 106 1.88 -3.22 -16.98
N LYS A 107 1.89 -2.84 -15.69
CA LYS A 107 1.55 -3.77 -14.61
C LYS A 107 0.13 -4.26 -14.67
N ILE A 108 -0.83 -3.36 -14.93
CA ILE A 108 -2.23 -3.75 -15.15
C ILE A 108 -2.30 -4.80 -16.26
N MET A 109 -1.70 -4.50 -17.41
CA MET A 109 -1.74 -5.40 -18.55
C MET A 109 -1.03 -6.75 -18.31
N ILE A 110 0.06 -6.78 -17.55
CA ILE A 110 0.73 -8.03 -17.17
C ILE A 110 -0.19 -8.87 -16.27
N LEU A 111 -0.73 -8.27 -15.21
CA LEU A 111 -1.48 -8.97 -14.17
C LEU A 111 -2.87 -9.40 -14.65
N GLU A 112 -3.55 -8.62 -15.50
CA GLU A 112 -4.80 -9.01 -16.19
C GLU A 112 -4.64 -10.21 -17.13
N ASN A 113 -3.40 -10.58 -17.46
CA ASN A 113 -3.11 -11.71 -18.35
C ASN A 113 -2.49 -12.89 -17.58
N ASP A 114 -2.71 -12.96 -16.27
CA ASP A 114 -2.23 -14.01 -15.38
C ASP A 114 -0.70 -14.22 -15.44
N ARG A 115 0.05 -13.14 -15.68
CA ARG A 115 1.52 -13.18 -15.72
C ARG A 115 2.11 -12.57 -14.45
N ASP A 116 3.25 -13.10 -14.01
CA ASP A 116 3.98 -12.56 -12.87
C ASP A 116 4.87 -11.38 -13.31
N ASP A 117 4.61 -10.20 -12.76
CA ASP A 117 5.33 -8.98 -13.11
C ASP A 117 6.82 -9.03 -12.76
N ARG A 118 7.22 -9.87 -11.80
CA ARG A 118 8.62 -10.10 -11.45
C ARG A 118 9.35 -10.88 -12.53
N LEU A 119 8.70 -11.90 -13.10
CA LEU A 119 9.25 -12.64 -14.25
C LEU A 119 9.38 -11.74 -15.48
N MET A 120 8.42 -10.84 -15.68
CA MET A 120 8.47 -9.86 -16.77
C MET A 120 9.62 -8.87 -16.63
N GLU A 121 9.90 -8.37 -15.41
CA GLU A 121 11.09 -7.53 -15.19
C GLU A 121 12.41 -8.28 -15.47
N LEU A 122 12.48 -9.59 -15.15
CA LEU A 122 13.65 -10.41 -15.51
C LEU A 122 13.76 -10.63 -17.01
N TYR A 123 12.64 -10.86 -17.70
CA TYR A 123 12.60 -10.98 -19.15
C TYR A 123 13.16 -9.71 -19.80
N LYS A 124 12.68 -8.54 -19.35
CA LYS A 124 13.15 -7.24 -19.85
C LYS A 124 14.64 -7.05 -19.62
N LEU A 125 15.16 -7.45 -18.46
CA LEU A 125 16.60 -7.40 -18.16
C LEU A 125 17.41 -8.36 -19.04
N ALA A 126 16.93 -9.60 -19.25
CA ALA A 126 17.58 -10.58 -20.12
C ALA A 126 17.62 -10.11 -21.58
N LEU A 127 16.50 -9.61 -22.10
CA LEU A 127 16.40 -9.05 -23.45
C LEU A 127 17.33 -7.85 -23.62
N LYS A 128 17.37 -6.95 -22.63
CA LYS A 128 18.31 -5.82 -22.65
C LYS A 128 19.76 -6.27 -22.78
N ASN A 129 20.15 -7.31 -22.05
CA ASN A 129 21.51 -7.85 -22.09
C ASN A 129 21.82 -8.56 -23.41
N GLU A 130 20.84 -9.26 -24.00
CA GLU A 130 20.99 -9.92 -25.30
C GLU A 130 21.15 -8.92 -26.45
N LEU A 131 20.41 -7.81 -26.39
CA LEU A 131 20.45 -6.77 -27.42
C LEU A 131 21.70 -5.89 -27.35
N ASP A 132 22.51 -6.00 -26.30
CA ASP A 132 23.74 -5.22 -26.05
C ASP A 132 23.55 -3.71 -26.32
N GLU A 133 22.41 -3.17 -25.87
CA GLU A 133 22.05 -1.78 -26.21
C GLU A 133 22.91 -0.78 -25.42
N GLU A 134 23.78 -0.04 -26.13
CA GLU A 134 24.56 1.08 -25.59
C GLU A 134 23.68 2.26 -25.13
N VAL A 135 22.46 2.36 -25.65
CA VAL A 135 21.50 3.43 -25.35
C VAL A 135 20.46 2.94 -24.34
N PRO A 136 20.13 3.71 -23.28
CA PRO A 136 19.10 3.32 -22.33
C PRO A 136 17.72 3.22 -23.01
N SER A 137 17.20 2.01 -23.11
CA SER A 137 15.83 1.69 -23.53
C SER A 137 14.94 1.44 -22.33
N LEU A 138 13.71 1.96 -22.42
CA LEU A 138 12.61 1.52 -21.58
C LEU A 138 11.90 0.36 -22.30
N PHE A 139 11.88 -0.81 -21.69
CA PHE A 139 11.16 -1.97 -22.20
C PHE A 139 9.78 -2.03 -21.55
N LEU A 140 8.73 -2.21 -22.35
CA LEU A 140 7.35 -2.35 -21.90
C LEU A 140 6.73 -3.58 -22.55
N PHE A 141 6.11 -4.44 -21.76
CA PHE A 141 5.21 -5.47 -22.28
C PHE A 141 3.95 -4.82 -22.86
N ASN A 142 3.49 -5.34 -23.99
CA ASN A 142 2.20 -5.00 -24.59
C ASN A 142 1.53 -6.25 -25.16
N LYS A 143 0.23 -6.40 -24.90
CA LYS A 143 -0.61 -7.43 -25.51
C LYS A 143 -1.74 -6.76 -26.29
N GLU A 144 -1.72 -6.98 -27.60
CA GLU A 144 -2.82 -6.60 -28.50
C GLU A 144 -3.40 -7.86 -29.12
N GLU A 145 -4.66 -8.17 -28.77
CA GLU A 145 -5.32 -9.42 -29.16
C GLU A 145 -4.46 -10.65 -28.78
N GLU A 146 -4.07 -11.44 -29.78
CA GLU A 146 -3.21 -12.62 -29.63
C GLU A 146 -1.71 -12.31 -29.70
N LYS A 147 -1.32 -11.05 -29.97
CA LYS A 147 0.09 -10.67 -30.11
C LYS A 147 0.64 -10.13 -28.81
N GLU A 148 1.63 -10.83 -28.30
CA GLU A 148 2.42 -10.39 -27.15
C GLU A 148 3.77 -9.84 -27.63
N LEU A 149 4.04 -8.59 -27.29
CA LEU A 149 5.20 -7.84 -27.72
C LEU A 149 5.91 -7.23 -26.52
N VAL A 150 7.22 -7.06 -26.67
CA VAL A 150 8.01 -6.19 -25.80
C VAL A 150 8.51 -5.01 -26.62
N ILE A 151 8.04 -3.82 -26.25
CA ILE A 151 8.36 -2.56 -26.91
C ILE A 151 9.58 -1.96 -26.24
N ALA A 152 10.66 -1.75 -26.99
CA ALA A 152 11.84 -1.03 -26.55
C ALA A 152 11.77 0.42 -27.04
N LEU A 153 11.58 1.34 -26.11
CA LEU A 153 11.54 2.77 -26.33
C LEU A 153 12.96 3.34 -26.15
N ASN A 154 13.59 3.72 -27.25
CA ASN A 154 14.89 4.38 -27.26
C ASN A 154 14.77 5.84 -27.76
N PRO A 155 15.68 6.74 -27.35
CA PRO A 155 15.78 8.09 -27.93
C PRO A 155 15.90 8.10 -29.47
N ASN A 156 16.48 7.04 -30.04
CA ASN A 156 16.73 6.90 -31.48
C ASN A 156 15.57 6.23 -32.24
N GLY A 157 14.52 5.79 -31.56
CA GLY A 157 13.37 5.13 -32.17
C GLY A 157 12.75 4.04 -31.28
N THR A 158 11.56 3.60 -31.68
CA THR A 158 10.85 2.50 -31.03
C THR A 158 11.08 1.20 -31.79
N ARG A 159 11.38 0.12 -31.07
CA ARG A 159 11.46 -1.25 -31.61
C ARG A 159 10.45 -2.14 -30.90
N ALA A 160 9.96 -3.17 -31.57
CA ALA A 160 9.09 -4.17 -30.97
C ALA A 160 9.69 -5.56 -31.21
N TYR A 161 9.69 -6.37 -30.16
CA TYR A 161 10.18 -7.75 -30.16
C TYR A 161 9.00 -8.67 -29.84
N PHE A 162 8.93 -9.83 -30.49
CA PHE A 162 7.97 -10.85 -30.08
C PHE A 162 8.31 -11.33 -28.66
N PHE A 163 7.29 -11.45 -27.82
CA PHE A 163 7.45 -12.02 -26.49
C PHE A 163 7.76 -13.51 -26.62
N ASN A 164 8.92 -13.92 -26.11
CA ASN A 164 9.34 -15.32 -26.11
C ASN A 164 8.67 -16.05 -24.94
N ARG A 165 7.51 -16.66 -25.20
CA ARG A 165 6.75 -17.42 -24.22
C ARG A 165 7.52 -18.63 -23.69
N ASP A 166 8.30 -19.32 -24.52
CA ASP A 166 9.11 -20.47 -24.07
C ASP A 166 10.12 -20.06 -22.98
N TRP A 167 10.75 -18.88 -23.12
CA TRP A 167 11.64 -18.36 -22.08
C TRP A 167 10.89 -18.13 -20.77
N TYR A 168 9.69 -17.55 -20.85
CA TYR A 168 8.86 -17.25 -19.68
C TYR A 168 8.45 -18.55 -18.98
N ASP A 169 7.89 -19.52 -19.70
CA ASP A 169 7.40 -20.78 -19.15
C ASP A 169 8.54 -21.57 -18.48
N ILE A 170 9.72 -21.61 -19.11
CA ILE A 170 10.92 -22.23 -18.51
C ILE A 170 11.32 -21.56 -17.19
N LYS A 171 11.21 -20.23 -17.11
CA LYS A 171 11.55 -19.47 -15.90
C LYS A 171 10.50 -19.56 -14.82
N GLU A 172 9.23 -19.63 -15.20
CA GLU A 172 8.13 -19.88 -14.26
C GLU A 172 8.25 -21.26 -13.62
N ASP A 173 8.68 -22.26 -14.38
CA ASP A 173 8.86 -23.63 -13.89
C ASP A 173 10.18 -23.89 -13.14
N ASP A 174 11.14 -22.97 -13.24
CA ASP A 174 12.45 -23.09 -12.59
C ASP A 174 12.30 -23.16 -11.05
N PRO A 175 12.85 -24.19 -10.37
CA PRO A 175 12.69 -24.36 -8.92
C PRO A 175 13.23 -23.19 -8.09
N TYR A 176 14.30 -22.54 -8.56
CA TYR A 176 14.87 -21.39 -7.88
C TYR A 176 13.95 -20.17 -8.02
N MET A 177 13.38 -19.96 -9.21
CA MET A 177 12.37 -18.92 -9.42
C MET A 177 11.10 -19.18 -8.62
N LYS A 178 10.55 -20.40 -8.59
CA LYS A 178 9.38 -20.73 -7.76
C LYS A 178 9.61 -20.38 -6.29
N LYS A 179 10.82 -20.62 -5.78
CA LYS A 179 11.21 -20.23 -4.43
C LYS A 179 11.22 -18.71 -4.23
N ILE A 180 11.77 -17.96 -5.19
CA ILE A 180 11.77 -16.49 -5.14
C ILE A 180 10.34 -15.95 -5.17
N LEU A 181 9.53 -16.40 -6.11
CA LEU A 181 8.15 -15.93 -6.29
C LEU A 181 7.28 -16.23 -5.05
N LYS A 182 7.57 -17.31 -4.33
CA LYS A 182 6.91 -17.69 -3.08
C LYS A 182 7.24 -16.77 -1.89
N TYR A 183 8.49 -16.30 -1.79
CA TYR A 183 8.98 -15.59 -0.60
C TYR A 183 9.21 -14.09 -0.79
N ASP A 184 9.29 -13.62 -2.04
CA ASP A 184 9.38 -12.20 -2.32
C ASP A 184 8.00 -11.54 -2.24
N THR A 185 7.87 -10.58 -1.33
CA THR A 185 6.65 -9.82 -1.09
C THR A 185 6.77 -8.36 -1.54
N SER A 186 7.75 -8.07 -2.40
CA SER A 186 8.10 -6.70 -2.82
C SER A 186 6.87 -5.96 -3.39
N LEU A 187 6.57 -4.78 -2.84
CA LEU A 187 5.52 -3.89 -3.35
C LEU A 187 5.96 -3.11 -4.58
N MET A 188 7.27 -2.93 -4.76
CA MET A 188 7.85 -2.31 -5.95
C MET A 188 8.66 -3.35 -6.72
N VAL A 189 8.22 -3.60 -7.94
CA VAL A 189 8.84 -4.54 -8.88
C VAL A 189 9.19 -3.76 -10.14
N ASP A 190 10.47 -3.47 -10.31
CA ASP A 190 11.03 -2.67 -11.38
C ASP A 190 12.40 -3.25 -11.82
N ASN A 191 13.12 -2.51 -12.67
CA ASN A 191 14.48 -2.88 -13.07
C ASN A 191 15.44 -3.02 -11.86
N THR A 192 15.26 -2.23 -10.80
CA THR A 192 16.06 -2.33 -9.57
C THR A 192 15.82 -3.66 -8.88
N TRP A 193 14.57 -4.13 -8.82
CA TRP A 193 14.21 -5.47 -8.34
C TRP A 193 14.91 -6.56 -9.15
N ALA A 194 14.83 -6.51 -10.49
CA ALA A 194 15.45 -7.53 -11.36
C ALA A 194 16.98 -7.60 -11.21
N LYS A 195 17.64 -6.44 -11.11
CA LYS A 195 19.09 -6.35 -10.88
C LYS A 195 19.49 -6.92 -9.52
N ARG A 196 18.72 -6.67 -8.47
CA ARG A 196 18.97 -7.26 -7.14
C ARG A 196 18.93 -8.78 -7.20
N LEU A 197 18.02 -9.37 -7.99
CA LEU A 197 18.01 -10.82 -8.15
C LEU A 197 19.27 -11.33 -8.87
N TYR A 198 19.65 -10.69 -9.97
CA TYR A 198 20.85 -11.05 -10.74
C TYR A 198 22.14 -11.00 -9.90
N ASP A 199 22.25 -10.00 -9.03
CA ASP A 199 23.37 -9.84 -8.10
C ASP A 199 23.28 -10.76 -6.87
N TYR A 200 22.24 -11.62 -6.78
CA TYR A 200 21.92 -12.42 -5.59
C TYR A 200 21.82 -11.58 -4.31
N ARG A 201 21.15 -10.43 -4.39
CA ARG A 201 20.95 -9.46 -3.30
C ARG A 201 19.52 -9.39 -2.78
N ILE A 202 18.62 -10.28 -3.19
CA ILE A 202 17.28 -10.34 -2.61
C ILE A 202 17.36 -11.05 -1.25
N SER A 203 17.23 -10.26 -0.21
CA SER A 203 17.13 -10.73 1.17
C SER A 203 15.71 -10.60 1.67
N VAL A 204 15.28 -11.58 2.46
CA VAL A 204 14.02 -11.53 3.19
C VAL A 204 14.31 -11.36 4.68
N SER A 205 13.35 -10.77 5.38
CA SER A 205 13.39 -10.60 6.83
C SER A 205 12.91 -11.88 7.52
N LEU A 206 13.59 -12.27 8.59
CA LEU A 206 13.20 -13.39 9.44
C LEU A 206 13.15 -12.95 10.89
N CYS A 207 12.31 -13.63 11.66
CA CYS A 207 12.27 -13.51 13.10
C CYS A 207 12.20 -14.87 13.78
N GLU A 208 12.70 -14.94 15.00
CA GLU A 208 12.36 -16.02 15.92
C GLU A 208 11.19 -15.58 16.78
N VAL A 209 10.14 -16.39 16.81
CA VAL A 209 8.94 -16.14 17.61
C VAL A 209 8.88 -17.16 18.73
N GLN A 210 8.82 -16.67 19.97
CA GLN A 210 8.59 -17.48 21.17
C GLN A 210 7.09 -17.62 21.42
N THR A 211 6.58 -18.84 21.28
CA THR A 211 5.23 -19.20 21.72
C THR A 211 5.28 -19.88 23.09
N LYS A 212 4.12 -20.28 23.62
CA LYS A 212 4.06 -21.07 24.86
C LYS A 212 4.75 -22.43 24.75
N LEU A 213 4.88 -22.97 23.54
CA LEU A 213 5.36 -24.33 23.32
C LEU A 213 6.82 -24.40 22.88
N GLN A 214 7.27 -23.43 22.10
CA GLN A 214 8.57 -23.50 21.44
C GLN A 214 9.02 -22.12 20.92
N VAL A 215 10.25 -22.08 20.43
CA VAL A 215 10.77 -20.97 19.61
C VAL A 215 10.96 -21.50 18.19
N ARG A 216 10.41 -20.79 17.21
CA ARG A 216 10.57 -21.13 15.78
C ARG A 216 10.88 -19.90 14.94
N THR A 217 11.56 -20.14 13.82
CA THR A 217 11.85 -19.10 12.83
C THR A 217 10.67 -18.93 11.87
N TYR A 218 10.33 -17.68 11.57
CA TYR A 218 9.30 -17.28 10.64
C TYR A 218 9.82 -16.17 9.71
N LEU A 219 9.10 -15.92 8.62
CA LEU A 219 9.38 -14.85 7.67
C LEU A 219 8.54 -13.62 8.03
N ILE A 220 9.14 -12.43 7.89
CA ILE A 220 8.42 -11.16 7.99
C ILE A 220 8.19 -10.66 6.56
N PRO A 221 6.94 -10.41 6.14
CA PRO A 221 6.68 -9.77 4.86
C PRO A 221 7.39 -8.41 4.74
N SER A 222 7.85 -8.05 3.54
CA SER A 222 8.59 -6.80 3.31
C SER A 222 7.80 -5.52 3.58
N TYR A 223 6.47 -5.63 3.67
CA TYR A 223 5.56 -4.52 3.97
C TYR A 223 5.11 -4.51 5.45
N ASP A 224 5.47 -5.52 6.25
CA ASP A 224 5.13 -5.56 7.67
C ASP A 224 6.25 -4.94 8.50
N HIS A 225 5.88 -4.00 9.37
CA HIS A 225 6.80 -3.40 10.33
C HIS A 225 6.68 -4.15 11.67
N VAL A 226 7.66 -5.01 11.93
CA VAL A 226 7.73 -5.83 13.15
C VAL A 226 9.11 -5.71 13.79
N ASP A 227 9.17 -5.39 15.07
CA ASP A 227 10.39 -5.25 15.86
C ASP A 227 10.48 -6.25 17.02
N VAL A 228 11.65 -6.32 17.64
CA VAL A 228 11.88 -7.22 18.77
C VAL A 228 11.03 -6.80 19.95
N GLY A 229 10.29 -7.76 20.51
CA GLY A 229 9.34 -7.55 21.60
C GLY A 229 7.88 -7.51 21.13
N ASP A 230 7.63 -7.32 19.83
CA ASP A 230 6.28 -7.30 19.28
C ASP A 230 5.60 -8.66 19.38
N TYR A 231 4.28 -8.65 19.50
CA TYR A 231 3.47 -9.85 19.46
C TYR A 231 2.95 -10.08 18.04
N VAL A 232 3.01 -11.34 17.61
CA VAL A 232 2.59 -11.77 16.28
C VAL A 232 1.83 -13.09 16.38
N TYR A 233 0.92 -13.31 15.45
CA TYR A 233 0.28 -14.61 15.27
C TYR A 233 1.12 -15.49 14.36
N VAL A 234 1.24 -16.76 14.72
CA VAL A 234 1.90 -17.79 13.93
C VAL A 234 1.05 -19.05 13.91
N TYR A 235 1.21 -19.90 12.89
CA TYR A 235 0.51 -21.18 12.82
C TYR A 235 1.38 -22.31 13.38
N GLU A 236 0.93 -22.91 14.48
CA GLU A 236 1.56 -24.08 15.11
C GLU A 236 0.56 -25.24 15.13
N ASN A 237 0.95 -26.38 14.56
CA ASN A 237 0.10 -27.58 14.48
C ASN A 237 -1.30 -27.36 13.87
N GLY A 238 -1.44 -26.36 12.99
CA GLY A 238 -2.71 -26.00 12.36
C GLY A 238 -3.54 -24.99 13.15
N GLU A 239 -3.10 -24.58 14.34
CA GLU A 239 -3.76 -23.56 15.16
C GLU A 239 -3.01 -22.23 15.08
N ARG A 240 -3.78 -21.14 15.07
CA ARG A 240 -3.26 -19.77 15.15
C ARG A 240 -2.94 -19.44 16.60
N VAL A 241 -1.66 -19.19 16.90
CA VAL A 241 -1.17 -18.94 18.26
C VAL A 241 -0.42 -17.62 18.33
N LEU A 242 -0.55 -16.93 19.47
CA LEU A 242 0.18 -15.69 19.75
C LEU A 242 1.58 -16.01 20.28
N GLY A 243 2.59 -15.33 19.75
CA GLY A 243 3.97 -15.41 20.21
C GLY A 243 4.66 -14.06 20.21
N GLN A 244 5.80 -13.97 20.88
CA GLN A 244 6.60 -12.76 20.98
C GLN A 244 7.84 -12.85 20.09
N VAL A 245 8.14 -11.79 19.35
CA VAL A 245 9.32 -11.68 18.49
C VAL A 245 10.57 -11.50 19.35
N MET A 246 11.51 -12.43 19.23
CA MET A 246 12.74 -12.49 20.03
C MET A 246 13.93 -11.89 19.30
N THR A 247 14.00 -12.12 17.98
CA THR A 247 15.09 -11.67 17.12
C THR A 247 14.56 -11.24 15.77
N LYS A 248 15.33 -10.39 15.09
CA LYS A 248 15.09 -9.95 13.72
C LYS A 248 16.42 -10.04 12.96
N ASN A 249 16.43 -10.74 11.84
CA ASN A 249 17.60 -10.89 10.98
C ASN A 249 17.19 -10.95 9.51
N PHE A 250 18.19 -11.00 8.62
CA PHE A 250 18.00 -11.06 7.19
C PHE A 250 18.74 -12.26 6.61
N LYS A 251 18.13 -12.90 5.61
CA LYS A 251 18.76 -13.99 4.87
C LYS A 251 18.51 -13.84 3.39
N ASN A 252 19.47 -14.25 2.57
CA ASN A 252 19.25 -14.37 1.13
C ASN A 252 18.10 -15.36 0.87
N ILE A 253 17.21 -15.02 -0.05
CA ILE A 253 16.05 -15.83 -0.42
C ILE A 253 16.44 -17.25 -0.86
N ALA A 254 17.62 -17.41 -1.50
CA ALA A 254 18.18 -18.70 -1.90
C ALA A 254 18.37 -19.66 -0.72
N ASP A 255 18.74 -19.12 0.44
CA ASP A 255 19.10 -19.89 1.63
C ASP A 255 17.93 -20.08 2.60
N VAL A 256 16.74 -19.56 2.29
CA VAL A 256 15.52 -19.68 3.11
C VAL A 256 15.03 -21.14 3.09
N PRO A 257 14.81 -21.81 4.24
CA PRO A 257 14.23 -23.15 4.25
C PRO A 257 12.77 -23.17 3.73
N ASP A 258 12.43 -24.16 2.90
CA ASP A 258 11.13 -24.19 2.19
C ASP A 258 9.90 -24.39 3.09
N HIS A 259 10.11 -24.81 4.33
CA HIS A 259 9.07 -25.02 5.34
C HIS A 259 8.72 -23.76 6.15
N LEU A 260 9.51 -22.68 6.00
CA LEU A 260 9.23 -21.43 6.72
C LEU A 260 7.92 -20.82 6.22
N ARG A 261 7.18 -20.24 7.18
CA ARG A 261 5.91 -19.55 6.97
C ARG A 261 6.05 -18.09 7.37
N PHE A 262 5.22 -17.23 6.79
CA PHE A 262 5.09 -15.85 7.22
C PHE A 262 4.39 -15.78 8.57
N ILE A 263 4.75 -14.76 9.36
CA ILE A 263 3.96 -14.31 10.50
C ILE A 263 2.66 -13.66 10.03
N GLU A 264 1.71 -13.51 10.94
CA GLU A 264 0.57 -12.59 10.81
C GLU A 264 0.71 -11.53 11.90
N LYS A 265 0.65 -10.24 11.56
CA LYS A 265 0.69 -9.15 12.54
C LYS A 265 -0.44 -9.33 13.56
N ALA A 266 -0.11 -9.25 14.86
CA ALA A 266 -1.13 -9.21 15.90
C ALA A 266 -1.46 -7.75 16.24
N LEU A 267 -2.69 -7.49 16.69
CA LEU A 267 -2.97 -6.25 17.39
C LEU A 267 -2.01 -6.15 18.59
N PRO A 268 -1.33 -5.01 18.82
CA PRO A 268 -0.47 -4.80 19.96
C PRO A 268 -1.24 -5.12 21.23
N ILE A 269 -0.59 -5.84 22.13
CA ILE A 269 -1.10 -6.00 23.49
C ILE A 269 -0.95 -4.64 24.17
N GLU A 270 -2.04 -4.15 24.76
CA GLU A 270 -2.02 -2.90 25.54
C GLU A 270 -1.01 -3.02 26.70
N THR A 271 -0.02 -2.13 26.69
CA THR A 271 1.02 -2.04 27.71
C THR A 271 0.62 -1.10 28.85
N GLU A 272 1.33 -1.13 29.98
CA GLU A 272 1.13 -0.15 31.07
C GLU A 272 1.44 1.28 30.62
N TYR A 273 2.36 1.46 29.66
CA TYR A 273 2.62 2.76 29.05
C TYR A 273 1.44 3.23 28.20
N ASP A 274 0.83 2.35 27.40
CA ASP A 274 -0.38 2.68 26.64
C ASP A 274 -1.52 3.15 27.58
N LYS A 275 -1.71 2.46 28.71
CA LYS A 275 -2.70 2.86 29.74
C LYS A 275 -2.39 4.24 30.33
N TYR A 276 -1.12 4.51 30.61
CA TYR A 276 -0.68 5.82 31.08
C TYR A 276 -0.98 6.94 30.06
N ILE A 277 -0.62 6.72 28.79
CA ILE A 277 -0.86 7.69 27.71
C ILE A 277 -2.36 7.92 27.49
N LYS A 278 -3.19 6.87 27.56
CA LYS A 278 -4.66 7.01 27.53
C LYS A 278 -5.19 7.88 28.67
N HIS A 279 -4.69 7.67 29.89
CA HIS A 279 -5.09 8.48 31.04
C HIS A 279 -4.68 9.95 30.88
N GLU A 280 -3.48 10.22 30.38
CA GLU A 280 -3.03 11.59 30.08
C GLU A 280 -3.89 12.24 28.98
N TYR A 281 -4.27 11.47 27.95
CA TYR A 281 -5.16 11.95 26.89
C TYR A 281 -6.51 12.38 27.45
N GLU A 282 -7.15 11.55 28.28
CA GLU A 282 -8.44 11.88 28.91
C GLU A 282 -8.37 13.15 29.78
N ASN A 283 -7.26 13.33 30.50
CA ASN A 283 -7.02 14.51 31.33
C ASN A 283 -6.77 15.79 30.51
N LEU A 284 -6.10 15.67 29.36
CA LEU A 284 -5.73 16.81 28.51
C LEU A 284 -6.81 17.17 27.49
N LEU A 285 -7.67 16.24 27.08
CA LEU A 285 -8.70 16.48 26.06
C LEU A 285 -9.61 17.71 26.36
N PRO A 286 -10.08 17.94 27.60
CA PRO A 286 -10.84 19.14 27.95
C PRO A 286 -10.01 20.43 27.93
N LEU A 287 -8.68 20.32 28.00
CA LEU A 287 -7.71 21.42 28.08
C LEU A 287 -6.89 21.58 26.80
N ARG A 288 -7.24 20.87 25.71
CA ARG A 288 -6.45 20.78 24.48
C ARG A 288 -6.05 22.13 23.88
N ASP A 289 -6.95 23.12 23.93
CA ASP A 289 -6.70 24.46 23.38
C ASP A 289 -5.79 25.31 24.29
N GLN A 290 -5.73 24.97 25.58
CA GLN A 290 -4.91 25.68 26.58
C GLN A 290 -3.52 25.04 26.73
N ARG A 291 -3.40 23.74 26.47
CA ARG A 291 -2.18 22.94 26.59
C ARG A 291 -1.85 22.20 25.29
N VAL A 292 -1.82 22.95 24.20
CA VAL A 292 -1.66 22.42 22.84
C VAL A 292 -0.44 21.52 22.70
N GLU A 293 0.74 21.98 23.14
CA GLU A 293 1.99 21.22 22.99
C GLU A 293 1.96 19.88 23.75
N SER A 294 1.52 19.88 25.02
CA SER A 294 1.38 18.64 25.80
C SER A 294 0.32 17.70 25.21
N PHE A 295 -0.76 18.25 24.66
CA PHE A 295 -1.80 17.45 24.02
C PHE A 295 -1.31 16.82 22.71
N LEU A 296 -0.56 17.56 21.90
CA LEU A 296 0.07 17.04 20.67
C LEU A 296 1.12 15.97 20.99
N ASP A 297 1.86 16.12 22.09
CA ASP A 297 2.82 15.12 22.54
C ASP A 297 2.14 13.79 22.90
N VAL A 298 1.06 13.85 23.67
CA VAL A 298 0.24 12.67 23.99
C VAL A 298 -0.38 12.05 22.74
N LEU A 299 -0.95 12.86 21.84
CA LEU A 299 -1.51 12.37 20.57
C LEU A 299 -0.48 11.69 19.68
N ASN A 300 0.79 12.11 19.74
CA ASN A 300 1.86 11.53 18.93
C ASN A 300 2.19 10.09 19.38
N ASP A 301 2.00 9.80 20.66
CA ASP A 301 2.36 8.52 21.27
C ASP A 301 1.12 7.63 21.53
N LEU A 302 -0.09 8.17 21.34
CA LEU A 302 -1.36 7.46 21.53
C LEU A 302 -1.69 6.55 20.34
N ARG A 303 -2.08 5.32 20.65
CA ARG A 303 -2.59 4.34 19.68
C ARG A 303 -4.09 4.49 19.48
N PHE A 304 -4.50 4.51 18.22
CA PHE A 304 -5.89 4.57 17.80
C PHE A 304 -6.30 3.24 17.18
N TYR A 305 -7.44 2.74 17.62
CA TYR A 305 -8.11 1.56 17.10
C TYR A 305 -9.23 2.00 16.17
N TYR A 306 -9.39 1.35 15.04
CA TYR A 306 -10.45 1.62 14.06
C TYR A 306 -10.74 0.32 13.34
N TYR A 307 -11.83 0.23 12.58
CA TYR A 307 -12.17 -1.01 11.89
C TYR A 307 -12.41 -0.82 10.40
N ILE A 308 -12.16 -1.88 9.64
CA ILE A 308 -12.50 -1.99 8.23
C ILE A 308 -13.45 -3.17 8.02
N GLU A 309 -14.45 -3.01 7.16
CA GLU A 309 -15.43 -4.06 6.85
C GLU A 309 -14.95 -4.95 5.70
N GLU A 310 -15.15 -6.28 5.80
CA GLU A 310 -15.11 -7.18 4.65
C GLU A 310 -16.33 -6.94 3.76
N ILE A 311 -16.13 -6.58 2.50
CA ILE A 311 -17.24 -6.22 1.59
C ILE A 311 -17.37 -7.22 0.45
N ASP A 312 -18.61 -7.60 0.19
CA ASP A 312 -19.10 -8.09 -1.10
C ASP A 312 -19.00 -6.96 -2.15
N GLU A 313 -17.93 -7.01 -2.94
CA GLU A 313 -17.64 -6.34 -4.22
C GLU A 313 -17.95 -4.84 -4.47
N ASN A 314 -18.65 -4.04 -3.65
CA ASN A 314 -19.10 -2.72 -4.14
C ASN A 314 -19.21 -1.49 -3.20
N VAL A 315 -18.88 -1.51 -1.90
CA VAL A 315 -18.90 -0.27 -1.07
C VAL A 315 -17.94 -0.31 0.13
N SER A 316 -16.91 0.53 0.16
CA SER A 316 -16.01 0.81 1.29
C SER A 316 -16.71 1.58 2.43
N ASN A 317 -17.18 0.89 3.48
CA ASN A 317 -17.94 1.51 4.59
C ASN A 317 -17.19 1.56 5.93
N TYR A 318 -15.88 1.82 5.94
CA TYR A 318 -15.14 2.11 7.19
C TYR A 318 -15.30 3.58 7.67
N THR A 319 -16.18 4.35 7.00
CA THR A 319 -16.46 5.75 7.32
C THR A 319 -17.89 5.90 7.84
N MET A 320 -18.09 6.81 8.79
CA MET A 320 -19.38 7.28 9.22
C MET A 320 -19.75 8.53 8.42
N ASP A 321 -20.93 8.56 7.83
CA ASP A 321 -21.50 9.77 7.24
C ASP A 321 -22.18 10.59 8.34
N ILE A 322 -21.58 11.74 8.65
CA ILE A 322 -22.13 12.71 9.60
C ILE A 322 -22.28 14.03 8.87
N ASP A 323 -23.53 14.43 8.64
CA ASP A 323 -23.90 15.68 7.94
C ASP A 323 -23.23 15.83 6.55
N GLY A 324 -22.99 14.71 5.84
CA GLY A 324 -22.35 14.70 4.53
C GLY A 324 -20.82 14.69 4.56
N LEU A 325 -20.21 14.46 5.73
CA LEU A 325 -18.76 14.25 5.88
C LEU A 325 -18.48 12.76 6.10
N HIS A 326 -17.57 12.19 5.32
CA HIS A 326 -17.08 10.83 5.47
C HIS A 326 -15.94 10.80 6.49
N LEU A 327 -16.23 10.37 7.72
CA LEU A 327 -15.29 10.42 8.84
C LEU A 327 -14.91 9.02 9.32
N ILE A 328 -13.63 8.77 9.61
CA ILE A 328 -13.21 7.51 10.24
C ILE A 328 -13.34 7.64 11.76
N PRO A 329 -14.08 6.73 12.44
CA PRO A 329 -14.08 6.67 13.89
C PRO A 329 -12.76 6.05 14.39
N LEU A 330 -12.07 6.80 15.25
CA LEU A 330 -10.87 6.40 15.96
C LEU A 330 -11.20 6.23 17.44
N TYR A 331 -11.00 5.02 17.95
CA TYR A 331 -11.20 4.68 19.35
C TYR A 331 -9.86 4.63 20.06
N ILE A 332 -9.79 5.15 21.28
CA ILE A 332 -8.61 4.94 22.13
C ILE A 332 -8.69 3.62 22.89
N ASP A 333 -9.89 3.03 23.04
CA ASP A 333 -10.12 1.75 23.70
C ASP A 333 -10.31 0.62 22.68
N GLN A 334 -9.58 -0.48 22.90
CA GLN A 334 -9.62 -1.63 21.99
C GLN A 334 -10.95 -2.37 22.07
N GLN A 335 -11.51 -2.54 23.27
CA GLN A 335 -12.76 -3.27 23.45
C GLN A 335 -13.91 -2.46 22.87
N GLU A 336 -13.90 -1.13 23.02
CA GLU A 336 -14.88 -0.24 22.38
C GLU A 336 -14.85 -0.40 20.85
N ALA A 337 -13.66 -0.41 20.23
CA ALA A 337 -13.53 -0.65 18.79
C ALA A 337 -14.07 -2.02 18.38
N ILE A 338 -13.80 -3.07 19.16
CA ILE A 338 -14.30 -4.44 18.91
C ILE A 338 -15.83 -4.50 19.04
N ASP A 339 -16.40 -3.86 20.06
CA ASP A 339 -17.84 -3.88 20.34
C ASP A 339 -18.64 -3.07 19.30
N LYS A 340 -18.03 -2.00 18.77
CA LYS A 340 -18.59 -1.15 17.71
C LYS A 340 -18.38 -1.72 16.30
N LYS A 341 -17.46 -2.68 16.16
CA LYS A 341 -17.14 -3.30 14.88
C LYS A 341 -18.36 -4.05 14.31
N PRO A 342 -18.64 -3.90 13.02
CA PRO A 342 -19.56 -4.75 12.25
C PRO A 342 -19.18 -6.23 12.34
N GLU A 343 -20.14 -7.16 12.17
CA GLU A 343 -19.88 -8.61 12.30
C GLU A 343 -18.68 -9.06 11.45
N ASN A 344 -18.58 -8.57 10.21
CA ASN A 344 -17.50 -8.88 9.27
C ASN A 344 -16.33 -7.87 9.28
N GLY A 345 -16.22 -7.01 10.30
CA GLY A 345 -15.11 -6.05 10.37
C GLY A 345 -13.80 -6.67 10.87
N TYR A 346 -12.70 -5.95 10.70
CA TYR A 346 -11.40 -6.21 11.32
C TYR A 346 -10.96 -4.96 12.06
N VAL A 347 -10.59 -5.09 13.34
CA VAL A 347 -9.98 -3.98 14.09
C VAL A 347 -8.53 -3.86 13.68
N LEU A 348 -8.11 -2.63 13.43
CA LEU A 348 -6.75 -2.19 13.15
C LEU A 348 -6.29 -1.24 14.26
N VAL A 349 -4.99 -0.96 14.31
CA VAL A 349 -4.41 -0.12 15.36
C VAL A 349 -3.10 0.49 14.93
N ASP A 350 -3.00 1.81 15.06
CA ASP A 350 -1.85 2.59 14.62
C ASP A 350 -1.68 3.87 15.44
N LEU A 351 -0.52 4.51 15.31
CA LEU A 351 -0.33 5.89 15.77
C LEU A 351 -1.06 6.86 14.83
N LEU A 352 -1.44 8.04 15.34
CA LEU A 352 -2.15 9.02 14.51
C LEU A 352 -1.38 9.40 13.24
N THR A 353 -0.05 9.49 13.29
CA THR A 353 0.75 9.79 12.09
C THR A 353 0.64 8.73 10.99
N ASP A 354 0.36 7.48 11.34
CA ASP A 354 0.24 6.39 10.38
C ASP A 354 -1.21 6.26 9.89
N VAL A 355 -2.19 6.42 10.79
CA VAL A 355 -3.61 6.56 10.42
C VAL A 355 -3.80 7.69 9.39
N LEU A 356 -3.18 8.85 9.62
CA LEU A 356 -3.29 10.00 8.70
C LEU A 356 -2.67 9.75 7.32
N LYS A 357 -1.77 8.76 7.19
CA LYS A 357 -1.27 8.33 5.88
C LYS A 357 -2.28 7.39 5.24
N MET A 358 -2.98 6.54 5.98
CA MET A 358 -3.83 5.52 5.39
C MET A 358 -5.08 6.09 4.69
N THR A 359 -4.99 6.41 3.40
CA THR A 359 -6.16 6.80 2.61
C THR A 359 -6.06 6.25 1.18
N PHE A 360 -6.90 5.26 0.86
CA PHE A 360 -7.16 4.82 -0.51
C PHE A 360 -8.38 5.53 -1.13
N GLU A 361 -9.20 6.19 -0.30
CA GLU A 361 -10.34 7.03 -0.67
C GLU A 361 -10.31 8.38 0.04
N LYS A 362 -11.11 9.33 -0.46
CA LYS A 362 -11.28 10.65 0.15
C LYS A 362 -12.05 10.56 1.46
N ILE A 363 -11.31 10.69 2.57
CA ILE A 363 -11.84 10.84 3.92
C ILE A 363 -11.84 12.33 4.27
N ASP A 364 -12.96 12.85 4.75
CA ASP A 364 -13.11 14.28 5.10
C ASP A 364 -12.50 14.63 6.46
N GLY A 365 -12.20 13.61 7.28
CA GLY A 365 -11.56 13.78 8.59
C GLY A 365 -11.69 12.54 9.48
N TYR A 366 -11.32 12.72 10.74
CA TYR A 366 -11.32 11.64 11.75
C TYR A 366 -12.08 12.12 12.99
N ILE A 367 -12.80 11.21 13.64
CA ILE A 367 -13.45 11.47 14.92
C ILE A 367 -12.78 10.60 15.97
N ILE A 368 -12.20 11.23 16.99
CA ILE A 368 -11.68 10.49 18.14
C ILE A 368 -12.78 10.37 19.21
N ASN A 369 -13.07 9.13 19.63
CA ASN A 369 -14.06 8.76 20.65
C ASN A 369 -15.44 9.37 20.42
N GLU A 370 -16.37 8.61 19.83
CA GLU A 370 -17.76 9.04 19.55
C GLU A 370 -18.48 9.69 20.74
N ASN A 371 -18.20 9.22 21.96
CA ASN A 371 -18.84 9.71 23.19
C ASN A 371 -18.34 11.10 23.63
N SER A 372 -17.18 11.53 23.13
CA SER A 372 -16.54 12.82 23.41
C SER A 372 -16.00 13.40 22.10
N LEU A 373 -16.92 13.70 21.19
CA LEU A 373 -16.66 14.05 19.79
C LEU A 373 -15.52 15.08 19.64
N PHE A 374 -14.36 14.61 19.20
CA PHE A 374 -13.23 15.44 18.81
C PHE A 374 -12.92 15.20 17.33
N ILE A 375 -13.29 16.19 16.51
CA ILE A 375 -13.02 16.16 15.07
C ILE A 375 -11.59 16.66 14.84
N LEU A 376 -10.78 15.84 14.19
CA LEU A 376 -9.49 16.23 13.67
C LEU A 376 -9.68 16.98 12.35
N ASP A 377 -9.83 18.31 12.44
CA ASP A 377 -9.91 19.17 11.26
C ASP A 377 -8.54 19.37 10.59
N SER A 378 -8.55 19.90 9.36
CA SER A 378 -7.32 20.10 8.57
C SER A 378 -6.29 20.98 9.28
N LYS A 379 -6.74 22.01 10.01
CA LYS A 379 -5.86 22.91 10.75
C LYS A 379 -5.15 22.18 11.88
N PHE A 380 -5.86 21.33 12.61
CA PHE A 380 -5.30 20.54 13.70
C PHE A 380 -4.35 19.46 13.18
N ILE A 381 -4.71 18.80 12.07
CA ILE A 381 -3.87 17.83 11.39
C ILE A 381 -2.53 18.46 10.96
N ASP A 382 -2.57 19.63 10.32
CA ASP A 382 -1.36 20.35 9.90
C ASP A 382 -0.45 20.71 11.08
N MET A 383 -1.06 21.16 12.18
CA MET A 383 -0.35 21.48 13.42
C MET A 383 0.32 20.25 14.02
N PHE A 384 -0.41 19.13 14.09
CA PHE A 384 0.11 17.84 14.58
C PHE A 384 1.25 17.31 13.70
N LEU A 385 1.09 17.29 12.38
CA LEU A 385 2.13 16.82 11.46
C LEU A 385 3.39 17.68 11.53
N SER A 386 3.25 19.00 11.72
CA SER A 386 4.40 19.89 11.96
C SER A 386 5.13 19.54 13.25
N PHE A 387 4.39 19.32 14.35
CA PHE A 387 4.95 18.92 15.64
C PHE A 387 5.67 17.55 15.57
N ALA A 388 5.01 16.54 15.00
CA ALA A 388 5.56 15.18 14.88
C ALA A 388 6.86 15.15 14.05
N ARG A 389 6.96 15.99 13.00
CA ARG A 389 8.19 16.15 12.22
C ARG A 389 9.33 16.72 13.06
N GLN A 390 9.06 17.77 13.86
CA GLN A 390 10.07 18.39 14.73
C GLN A 390 10.62 17.39 15.76
N LYS A 391 9.74 16.67 16.46
CA LYS A 391 10.11 15.64 17.46
C LYS A 391 11.00 14.55 16.86
N LYS A 392 10.71 14.09 15.62
CA LYS A 392 11.57 13.11 14.91
C LYS A 392 12.98 13.63 14.59
N THR A 393 13.15 14.93 14.36
CA THR A 393 14.47 15.56 14.12
C THR A 393 15.31 15.74 15.39
N GLU A 394 14.69 15.77 16.57
CA GLU A 394 15.40 15.94 17.85
C GLU A 394 15.92 14.61 18.42
N ILE A 395 15.36 13.49 17.96
CA ILE A 395 15.71 12.13 18.40
C ILE A 395 16.83 11.50 17.54
N ASN A 396 17.10 12.06 16.35
CA ASN A 396 18.20 11.67 15.45
C ASN A 396 19.39 12.65 15.59
#